data_AF-A0A1I4S767-F1
#
_entry.id   AF-A0A1I4S767-F1
#
_cell.length_a   1.000
_cell.length_b   1.000
_cell.length_c   1.000
_cell.angle_alpha   90.00
_cell.angle_beta   90.00
_cell.angle_gamma   90.00
#
_symmetry.space_group_name_H-M   'P 1'
#
loop_
_entity.id
_entity.type
_entity.pdbx_description
1 polymer ?
#
loop_
_entity_poly.entity_id
_entity_poly.type
_entity_poly.pdbx_seq_one_letter_code
_entity_poly.pdbx_strand_id
1 'polypeptide(L)'
;MYRNFVKYLVKNPLIANIFFLANLLLIVCLIWFMFTENRYLSIIYILVGMTFILLLWKYRDKKYYRMFLSDRISFYILFIGIIFLFSMFIFATFGHNTTNEDSARYVISALLQGEAATLAIVLSLTLIAIQQISSSYSIRLMEVFKKSPDFWILSVFYIVSIFYQTWVLKQIQPSSELSLVSIIFPNMESRIVFSISLGIVSFSLLLPYTWNTIELLKPSTPIKILLDKISSNDFPSSTGINPFTRNLKSLAPFLPIYDIIIASIKNNDYATASFGISQLQLKVEEMYFDLFEKNHILYSDNFHFLLSYYEQIEKIGIIAINNNENDVIFDSIESLTTTYISFVEKGFAISHFNPMKQIMKIGVACSNKNLEYEVIHSVESLEKILSTLAGSKSNNSMKEITITVAAIQIIYESCLANGQFAPCRKVGDILNSHLNYNYDYMYI
;
A
#
# COMPACT_ATOMS: atom_id res chain seq x y z
N MET A 1 6.60 29.34 -18.77
CA MET A 1 6.75 29.92 -17.41
C MET A 1 5.66 29.47 -16.43
N TYR A 2 4.37 29.64 -16.75
CA TYR A 2 3.23 29.26 -15.88
C TYR A 2 3.25 27.79 -15.42
N ARG A 3 3.59 26.85 -16.33
CA ARG A 3 3.66 25.41 -16.02
C ARG A 3 4.78 25.05 -15.04
N ASN A 4 5.87 25.83 -15.00
CA ASN A 4 6.98 25.64 -14.06
C ASN A 4 6.70 26.31 -12.72
N PHE A 5 6.00 27.45 -12.72
CA PHE A 5 5.55 28.11 -11.49
C PHE A 5 4.51 27.26 -10.74
N VAL A 6 3.55 26.66 -11.45
CA VAL A 6 2.58 25.73 -10.86
C VAL A 6 3.27 24.47 -10.32
N LYS A 7 4.26 23.92 -11.03
CA LYS A 7 5.08 22.80 -10.50
C LYS A 7 5.88 23.17 -9.25
N TYR A 8 6.34 24.42 -9.13
CA TYR A 8 7.10 24.89 -7.97
C TYR A 8 6.20 25.14 -6.75
N LEU A 9 5.00 25.70 -6.95
CA LEU A 9 4.01 25.85 -5.88
C LEU A 9 3.50 24.49 -5.36
N VAL A 10 3.25 23.53 -6.24
CA VAL A 10 2.69 22.22 -5.84
C VAL A 10 3.68 21.35 -5.06
N LYS A 11 5.00 21.59 -5.20
CA LYS A 11 6.03 20.78 -4.52
C LYS A 11 6.30 21.21 -3.08
N ASN A 12 5.72 22.34 -2.64
CA ASN A 12 6.06 22.94 -1.35
C ASN A 12 5.04 22.50 -0.27
N PRO A 13 5.45 21.73 0.76
CA PRO A 13 4.55 21.25 1.82
C PRO A 13 3.90 22.40 2.61
N LEU A 14 4.53 23.58 2.62
CA LEU A 14 3.97 24.80 3.18
C LEU A 14 2.64 25.21 2.52
N ILE A 15 2.50 25.02 1.21
CA ILE A 15 1.29 25.43 0.49
C ILE A 15 0.13 24.48 0.82
N ALA A 16 0.38 23.17 0.95
CA ALA A 16 -0.62 22.22 1.44
C ALA A 16 -1.11 22.58 2.85
N ASN A 17 -0.20 22.97 3.74
CA ASN A 17 -0.55 23.44 5.09
C ASN A 17 -1.34 24.76 5.08
N ILE A 18 -1.02 25.69 4.17
CA ILE A 18 -1.77 26.93 4.00
C ILE A 18 -3.19 26.64 3.49
N PHE A 19 -3.35 25.72 2.54
CA PHE A 19 -4.67 25.27 2.07
C PHE A 19 -5.48 24.62 3.17
N PHE A 20 -4.85 23.76 3.99
CA PHE A 20 -5.48 23.17 5.17
C PHE A 20 -5.95 24.22 6.17
N LEU A 21 -5.08 25.19 6.49
CA LEU A 21 -5.40 26.28 7.42
C LEU A 21 -6.54 27.15 6.87
N ALA A 22 -6.53 27.47 5.58
CA ALA A 22 -7.58 28.24 4.93
C ALA A 22 -8.94 27.52 4.98
N ASN A 23 -8.96 26.20 4.75
CA ASN A 23 -10.19 25.40 4.87
C ASN A 23 -10.71 25.36 6.31
N LEU A 24 -9.83 25.17 7.28
CA LEU A 24 -10.21 25.17 8.70
C LEU A 24 -10.77 26.54 9.12
N LEU A 25 -10.13 27.62 8.68
CA LEU A 25 -10.56 28.99 8.96
C LEU A 25 -11.90 29.31 8.28
N LEU A 26 -12.12 28.83 7.05
CA LEU A 26 -13.40 28.97 6.34
C LEU A 26 -14.52 28.19 7.04
N ILE A 27 -14.27 26.97 7.51
CA ILE A 27 -15.23 26.18 8.30
C ILE A 27 -15.57 26.91 9.60
N VAL A 28 -14.57 27.40 10.33
CA VAL A 28 -14.77 28.18 11.56
C VAL A 28 -15.58 29.45 11.29
N CYS A 29 -15.28 30.17 10.21
CA CYS A 29 -16.04 31.34 9.81
C CYS A 29 -17.50 31.00 9.46
N LEU A 30 -17.75 29.92 8.71
CA LEU A 30 -19.10 29.47 8.38
C LEU A 30 -19.89 29.05 9.64
N ILE A 31 -19.25 28.35 10.57
CA ILE A 31 -19.84 27.98 11.86
C ILE A 31 -20.17 29.23 12.67
N TRP A 32 -19.23 30.18 12.79
CA TRP A 32 -19.45 31.44 13.50
C TRP A 32 -20.59 32.26 12.89
N PHE A 33 -20.68 32.30 11.56
CA PHE A 33 -21.71 33.07 10.86
C PHE A 33 -23.11 32.44 10.96
N MET A 34 -23.20 31.10 11.06
CA MET A 34 -24.45 30.39 11.31
C MET A 34 -25.09 30.78 12.66
N PHE A 35 -24.29 31.29 13.60
CA PHE A 35 -24.78 31.83 14.88
C PHE A 35 -25.27 33.28 14.81
N THR A 36 -25.11 33.96 13.67
CA THR A 36 -25.68 35.30 13.47
C THR A 36 -27.15 35.20 13.02
N GLU A 37 -28.03 36.07 13.55
CA GLU A 37 -29.49 35.95 13.47
C GLU A 37 -30.10 35.93 12.05
N ASN A 38 -29.34 36.21 10.99
CA ASN A 38 -29.89 36.38 9.65
C ASN A 38 -29.91 35.09 8.83
N ARG A 39 -31.08 34.42 8.85
CA ARG A 39 -31.36 33.15 8.16
C ARG A 39 -31.16 33.16 6.64
N TYR A 40 -31.21 34.31 5.97
CA TYR A 40 -31.05 34.38 4.50
C TYR A 40 -29.58 34.47 4.08
N LEU A 41 -28.75 35.18 4.86
CA LEU A 41 -27.32 35.24 4.61
C LEU A 41 -26.66 33.87 4.82
N SER A 42 -27.08 33.10 5.82
CA SER A 42 -26.54 31.76 6.07
C SER A 42 -26.74 30.81 4.88
N ILE A 43 -27.87 30.88 4.18
CA ILE A 43 -28.15 30.05 2.98
C ILE A 43 -27.20 30.40 1.82
N ILE A 44 -26.99 31.68 1.55
CA ILE A 44 -26.09 32.13 0.49
C ILE A 44 -24.65 31.69 0.80
N TYR A 45 -24.21 31.81 2.05
CA TYR A 45 -22.87 31.37 2.45
C TYR A 45 -22.69 29.86 2.43
N ILE A 46 -23.72 29.07 2.75
CA ILE A 46 -23.67 27.61 2.59
C ILE A 46 -23.51 27.24 1.10
N LEU A 47 -24.25 27.89 0.20
CA LEU A 47 -24.12 27.65 -1.24
C LEU A 47 -22.74 28.08 -1.78
N VAL A 48 -22.20 29.20 -1.32
CA VAL A 48 -20.84 29.66 -1.68
C VAL A 48 -19.78 28.72 -1.08
N GLY A 49 -19.96 28.26 0.15
CA GLY A 49 -19.08 27.29 0.80
C GLY A 49 -19.09 25.93 0.08
N MET A 50 -20.26 25.41 -0.26
CA MET A 50 -20.40 24.16 -1.04
C MET A 50 -19.76 24.27 -2.41
N THR A 51 -19.99 25.37 -3.14
CA THR A 51 -19.38 25.57 -4.47
C THR A 51 -17.86 25.71 -4.38
N PHE A 52 -17.34 26.37 -3.35
CA PHE A 52 -15.90 26.46 -3.10
C PHE A 52 -15.29 25.09 -2.74
N ILE A 53 -15.96 24.29 -1.91
CA ILE A 53 -15.54 22.93 -1.55
C ILE A 53 -15.55 22.01 -2.79
N LEU A 54 -16.57 22.10 -3.65
CA LEU A 54 -16.63 21.36 -4.92
C LEU A 54 -15.53 21.77 -5.89
N LEU A 55 -15.18 23.06 -5.94
CA LEU A 55 -14.04 23.56 -6.72
C LEU A 55 -12.70 23.02 -6.20
N LEU A 56 -12.52 22.97 -4.89
CA LEU A 56 -11.33 22.40 -4.26
C LEU A 56 -11.23 20.88 -4.50
N TRP A 57 -12.35 20.16 -4.42
CA TRP A 57 -12.41 18.73 -4.74
C TRP A 57 -12.01 18.46 -6.19
N LYS A 58 -12.51 19.26 -7.14
CA LYS A 58 -12.16 19.18 -8.57
C LYS A 58 -10.68 19.52 -8.85
N TYR A 59 -10.06 20.39 -8.05
CA TYR A 59 -8.65 20.76 -8.22
C TYR A 59 -7.66 19.76 -7.60
N ARG A 60 -8.13 18.92 -6.67
CA ARG A 60 -7.33 17.88 -6.00
C ARG A 60 -6.94 16.72 -6.92
N ASP A 61 -7.64 16.54 -8.03
CA ASP A 61 -7.57 15.32 -8.86
C ASP A 61 -6.37 15.24 -9.84
N LYS A 62 -5.34 16.08 -9.66
CA LYS A 62 -4.15 16.07 -10.52
C LYS A 62 -2.84 15.96 -9.72
N LYS A 63 -2.47 14.70 -9.48
CA LYS A 63 -1.08 14.18 -9.49
C LYS A 63 -0.19 14.54 -8.28
N TYR A 64 -0.11 13.65 -7.30
CA TYR A 64 1.10 12.95 -6.80
C TYR A 64 0.81 12.27 -5.45
N TYR A 65 1.04 10.96 -5.39
CA TYR A 65 0.73 10.01 -4.29
C TYR A 65 1.51 10.21 -2.97
N ARG A 66 2.22 11.32 -2.77
CA ARG A 66 3.26 11.42 -1.72
C ARG A 66 2.82 12.09 -0.40
N MET A 67 1.54 12.40 -0.22
CA MET A 67 0.99 12.91 1.03
C MET A 67 -0.29 12.14 1.46
N PHE A 68 -0.22 10.81 1.40
CA PHE A 68 -1.30 9.87 1.73
C PHE A 68 -2.01 10.18 3.07
N LEU A 69 -1.28 10.64 4.09
CA LEU A 69 -1.86 10.98 5.39
C LEU A 69 -2.61 12.33 5.37
N SER A 70 -2.04 13.35 4.73
CA SER A 70 -2.62 14.70 4.66
C SER A 70 -3.89 14.71 3.81
N ASP A 71 -3.91 13.97 2.71
CA ASP A 71 -5.05 13.90 1.81
C ASP A 71 -6.25 13.22 2.47
N ARG A 72 -6.01 12.14 3.23
CA ARG A 72 -7.05 11.45 4.01
C ARG A 72 -7.63 12.35 5.10
N ILE A 73 -6.78 12.98 5.91
CA ILE A 73 -7.23 13.90 6.96
C ILE A 73 -8.05 15.06 6.37
N SER A 74 -7.59 15.65 5.27
CA SER A 74 -8.32 16.73 4.59
C SER A 74 -9.68 16.28 4.06
N PHE A 75 -9.78 15.05 3.54
CA PHE A 75 -11.04 14.46 3.09
C PHE A 75 -12.02 14.31 4.25
N TYR A 76 -11.58 13.76 5.38
CA TYR A 76 -12.43 13.59 6.56
C TYR A 76 -12.92 14.94 7.11
N ILE A 77 -12.06 15.96 7.19
CA ILE A 77 -12.46 17.28 7.66
C ILE A 77 -13.51 17.92 6.73
N LEU A 78 -13.31 17.83 5.41
CA LEU A 78 -14.30 18.33 4.45
C LEU A 78 -15.62 17.55 4.54
N PHE A 79 -15.56 16.23 4.64
CA PHE A 79 -16.74 15.38 4.77
C PHE A 79 -17.53 15.69 6.04
N ILE A 80 -16.85 15.81 7.18
CA ILE A 80 -17.41 16.25 8.47
C ILE A 80 -18.06 17.63 8.32
N GLY A 81 -17.34 18.59 7.75
CA GLY A 81 -17.83 19.96 7.57
C GLY A 81 -19.10 20.02 6.72
N ILE A 82 -19.15 19.29 5.60
CA ILE A 82 -20.33 19.25 4.72
C ILE A 82 -21.53 18.65 5.45
N ILE A 83 -21.37 17.49 6.09
CA ILE A 83 -22.48 16.81 6.78
C ILE A 83 -22.98 17.64 7.96
N PHE A 84 -22.05 18.25 8.69
CA PHE A 84 -22.38 19.12 9.81
C PHE A 84 -23.18 20.35 9.34
N LEU A 85 -22.72 21.05 8.30
CA LEU A 85 -23.44 22.19 7.73
C LEU A 85 -24.81 21.78 7.16
N PHE A 86 -24.88 20.62 6.49
CA PHE A 86 -26.13 20.09 5.96
C PHE A 86 -27.13 19.73 7.08
N SER A 87 -26.67 19.11 8.15
CA SER A 87 -27.48 18.82 9.33
C SER A 87 -28.01 20.11 9.96
N MET A 88 -27.14 21.11 10.17
CA MET A 88 -27.55 22.40 10.70
C MET A 88 -28.53 23.13 9.78
N PHE A 89 -28.37 23.02 8.46
CA PHE A 89 -29.30 23.56 7.49
C PHE A 89 -30.69 22.92 7.59
N ILE A 90 -30.78 21.59 7.74
CA ILE A 90 -32.05 20.90 7.98
C ILE A 90 -32.71 21.41 9.25
N PHE A 91 -31.97 21.56 10.34
CA PHE A 91 -32.53 22.10 11.59
C PHE A 91 -32.94 23.58 11.47
N ALA A 92 -32.20 24.40 10.72
CA ALA A 92 -32.56 25.81 10.51
C ALA A 92 -33.84 25.99 9.67
N THR A 93 -34.10 25.06 8.74
CA THR A 93 -35.23 25.13 7.80
C THR A 93 -36.48 24.42 8.32
N PHE A 94 -36.32 23.27 8.96
CA PHE A 94 -37.43 22.44 9.45
C PHE A 94 -37.61 22.46 10.97
N GLY A 95 -36.62 22.96 11.73
CA GLY A 95 -36.68 23.09 13.18
C GLY A 95 -37.56 24.27 13.59
N HIS A 96 -38.88 24.08 13.53
CA HIS A 96 -39.82 25.05 14.08
C HIS A 96 -39.97 24.84 15.60
N ASN A 97 -39.66 25.91 16.34
CA ASN A 97 -40.10 26.28 17.69
C ASN A 97 -39.96 25.22 18.81
N THR A 98 -39.01 25.48 19.72
CA THR A 98 -38.92 24.94 21.08
C THR A 98 -38.96 23.41 21.17
N THR A 99 -37.78 22.79 21.09
CA THR A 99 -37.65 21.36 21.36
C THR A 99 -38.03 21.06 22.82
N ASN A 100 -38.99 20.15 23.04
CA ASN A 100 -39.36 19.69 24.38
C ASN A 100 -38.14 19.04 25.06
N GLU A 101 -37.81 19.48 26.28
CA GLU A 101 -36.64 19.03 27.05
C GLU A 101 -36.61 17.51 27.24
N ASP A 102 -37.75 16.89 27.52
CA ASP A 102 -37.83 15.44 27.74
C ASP A 102 -37.57 14.65 26.45
N SER A 103 -38.10 15.14 25.32
CA SER A 103 -37.83 14.56 24.01
C SER A 103 -36.37 14.73 23.62
N ALA A 104 -35.76 15.89 23.89
CA ALA A 104 -34.34 16.14 23.65
C ALA A 104 -33.46 15.21 24.48
N ARG A 105 -33.76 15.04 25.77
CA ARG A 105 -33.03 14.11 26.65
C ARG A 105 -33.12 12.68 26.14
N TYR A 106 -34.29 12.23 25.72
CA TYR A 106 -34.48 10.89 25.18
C TYR A 106 -33.66 10.68 23.91
N VAL A 107 -33.74 11.60 22.94
CA VAL A 107 -32.99 11.50 21.68
C VAL A 107 -31.49 11.54 21.91
N ILE A 108 -30.98 12.45 22.74
CA ILE A 108 -29.55 12.54 23.05
C ILE A 108 -29.07 11.30 23.80
N SER A 109 -29.86 10.77 24.73
CA SER A 109 -29.51 9.53 25.45
C SER A 109 -29.43 8.32 24.52
N ALA A 110 -30.40 8.20 23.60
CA ALA A 110 -30.41 7.14 22.59
C ALA A 110 -29.21 7.27 21.62
N LEU A 111 -28.87 8.50 21.19
CA LEU A 111 -27.69 8.77 20.36
C LEU A 111 -26.40 8.37 21.08
N LEU A 112 -26.23 8.78 22.33
CA LEU A 112 -25.05 8.46 23.15
C LEU A 112 -24.87 6.94 23.29
N GLN A 113 -25.96 6.22 23.58
CA GLN A 113 -25.92 4.77 23.67
C GLN A 113 -25.56 4.12 22.32
N GLY A 114 -26.14 4.62 21.22
CA GLY A 114 -25.84 4.14 19.87
C GLY A 114 -24.39 4.40 19.45
N GLU A 115 -23.84 5.57 19.77
CA GLU A 115 -22.44 5.92 19.53
C GLU A 115 -21.49 5.03 20.32
N ALA A 116 -21.75 4.85 21.62
CA ALA A 116 -20.94 3.99 22.47
C ALA A 116 -20.95 2.53 22.00
N ALA A 117 -22.11 2.01 21.62
CA ALA A 117 -22.24 0.66 21.07
C ALA A 117 -21.49 0.50 19.73
N THR A 118 -21.63 1.48 18.84
CA THR A 118 -20.95 1.46 17.53
C THR A 118 -19.43 1.52 17.71
N LEU A 119 -18.94 2.39 18.60
CA LEU A 119 -17.52 2.49 18.91
C LEU A 119 -16.99 1.16 19.47
N ALA A 120 -17.72 0.52 20.39
CA ALA A 120 -17.35 -0.78 20.93
C ALA A 120 -17.21 -1.86 19.85
N ILE A 121 -18.17 -1.92 18.91
CA ILE A 121 -18.13 -2.85 17.77
C ILE A 121 -16.92 -2.58 16.88
N VAL A 122 -16.66 -1.31 16.55
CA VAL A 122 -15.51 -0.92 15.72
C VAL A 122 -14.20 -1.31 16.40
N LEU A 123 -14.07 -1.05 17.70
CA LEU A 123 -12.89 -1.45 18.48
C LEU A 123 -12.70 -2.98 18.47
N SER A 124 -13.75 -3.75 18.70
CA SER A 124 -13.66 -5.21 18.71
C SER A 124 -13.30 -5.78 17.34
N LEU A 125 -13.94 -5.31 16.26
CA LEU A 125 -13.64 -5.77 14.90
C LEU A 125 -12.21 -5.42 14.49
N THR A 126 -11.73 -4.23 14.84
CA THR A 126 -10.36 -3.81 14.56
C THR A 126 -9.35 -4.67 15.31
N LEU A 127 -9.63 -5.00 16.58
CA LEU A 127 -8.78 -5.89 17.36
C LEU A 127 -8.71 -7.29 16.75
N ILE A 128 -9.86 -7.85 16.35
CA ILE A 128 -9.94 -9.17 15.69
C ILE A 128 -9.17 -9.15 14.37
N ALA A 129 -9.33 -8.11 13.55
CA ALA A 129 -8.59 -7.95 12.30
C ALA A 129 -7.08 -7.91 12.54
N ILE A 130 -6.62 -7.15 13.54
CA ILE A 130 -5.20 -7.09 13.93
C ILE A 130 -4.70 -8.47 14.36
N GLN A 131 -5.49 -9.21 15.16
CA GLN A 131 -5.15 -10.57 15.58
C GLN A 131 -5.02 -11.52 14.39
N GLN A 132 -6.00 -11.53 13.50
CA GLN A 132 -6.01 -12.37 12.31
C GLN A 132 -4.81 -12.10 11.41
N ILE A 133 -4.49 -10.83 11.18
CA ILE A 133 -3.34 -10.45 10.33
C ILE A 133 -2.02 -10.80 11.00
N SER A 134 -1.91 -10.58 12.31
CA SER A 134 -0.72 -10.97 13.08
C SER A 134 -0.50 -12.47 13.08
N SER A 135 -1.56 -13.28 13.10
CA SER A 135 -1.44 -14.74 13.02
C SER A 135 -1.17 -15.24 11.61
N SER A 136 -1.73 -14.58 10.59
CA SER A 136 -1.67 -15.08 9.21
C SER A 136 -0.42 -14.64 8.45
N TYR A 137 0.17 -13.48 8.75
CA TYR A 137 1.13 -12.87 7.82
C TYR A 137 2.45 -12.34 8.42
N SER A 138 2.49 -11.93 9.69
CA SER A 138 3.69 -11.60 10.52
C SER A 138 3.37 -10.48 11.52
N ILE A 139 4.01 -10.50 12.70
CA ILE A 139 3.91 -9.45 13.73
C ILE A 139 4.29 -8.07 13.17
N ARG A 140 5.14 -8.01 12.15
CA ARG A 140 5.60 -6.73 11.54
C ARG A 140 4.48 -5.99 10.79
N LEU A 141 3.43 -6.69 10.34
CA LEU A 141 2.26 -6.06 9.73
C LEU A 141 1.35 -5.34 10.72
N MET A 142 1.41 -5.71 12.01
CA MET A 142 0.66 -5.03 13.06
C MET A 142 0.99 -3.54 13.13
N GLU A 143 2.26 -3.16 12.87
CA GLU A 143 2.68 -1.76 12.89
C GLU A 143 2.03 -0.93 11.78
N VAL A 144 1.66 -1.56 10.67
CA VAL A 144 0.94 -0.90 9.57
C VAL A 144 -0.49 -0.58 9.98
N PHE A 145 -1.18 -1.52 10.63
CA PHE A 145 -2.56 -1.33 11.10
C PHE A 145 -2.65 -0.35 12.28
N LYS A 146 -1.70 -0.41 13.23
CA LYS A 146 -1.66 0.51 14.39
C LYS A 146 -1.53 1.97 13.98
N LYS A 147 -0.89 2.24 12.85
CA LYS A 147 -0.67 3.59 12.31
C LYS A 147 -1.75 4.03 11.32
N SER A 148 -2.87 3.30 11.20
CA SER A 148 -3.97 3.71 10.32
C SER A 148 -4.63 5.00 10.85
N PRO A 149 -4.58 6.12 10.12
CA PRO A 149 -5.14 7.40 10.61
C PRO A 149 -6.67 7.33 10.73
N ASP A 150 -7.32 6.55 9.87
CA ASP A 150 -8.78 6.45 9.79
C ASP A 150 -9.40 5.94 11.10
N PHE A 151 -8.79 4.92 11.72
CA PHE A 151 -9.23 4.38 13.00
C PHE A 151 -9.09 5.41 14.14
N TRP A 152 -7.98 6.13 14.19
CA TRP A 152 -7.73 7.15 15.22
C TRP A 152 -8.66 8.34 15.08
N ILE A 153 -8.89 8.83 13.85
CA ILE A 153 -9.83 9.93 13.57
C ILE A 153 -11.23 9.55 14.04
N LEU A 154 -11.73 8.36 13.66
CA LEU A 154 -13.05 7.89 14.07
C LEU A 154 -13.13 7.76 15.59
N SER A 155 -12.14 7.10 16.22
CA SER A 155 -12.13 6.87 17.66
C SER A 155 -12.13 8.17 18.46
N VAL A 156 -11.26 9.12 18.11
CA VAL A 156 -11.19 10.43 18.78
C VAL A 156 -12.49 11.21 18.58
N PHE A 157 -13.05 11.20 17.37
CA PHE A 157 -14.30 11.92 17.09
C PHE A 157 -15.47 11.37 17.90
N TYR A 158 -15.63 10.04 17.96
CA TYR A 158 -16.67 9.40 18.77
C TYR A 158 -16.48 9.70 20.27
N ILE A 159 -15.26 9.63 20.79
CA ILE A 159 -14.98 9.95 22.20
C ILE A 159 -15.37 11.40 22.51
N VAL A 160 -14.97 12.35 21.66
CA VAL A 160 -15.32 13.78 21.83
C VAL A 160 -16.84 13.99 21.71
N SER A 161 -17.51 13.33 20.76
CA SER A 161 -18.97 13.39 20.60
C SER A 161 -19.69 12.90 21.85
N ILE A 162 -19.32 11.71 22.36
CA ILE A 162 -19.91 11.12 23.58
C ILE A 162 -19.72 12.05 24.78
N PHE A 163 -18.51 12.59 24.99
CA PHE A 163 -18.26 13.54 26.08
C PHE A 163 -19.13 14.79 25.97
N TYR A 164 -19.25 15.35 24.77
CA TYR A 164 -20.08 16.52 24.53
C TYR A 164 -21.57 16.22 24.77
N GLN A 165 -22.09 15.11 24.23
CA GLN A 165 -23.49 14.69 24.41
C GLN A 165 -23.82 14.43 25.88
N THR A 166 -22.92 13.76 26.61
CA THR A 166 -23.06 13.53 28.06
C THR A 166 -23.11 14.86 28.82
N TRP A 167 -22.24 15.80 28.45
CA TRP A 167 -22.20 17.12 29.06
C TRP A 167 -23.48 17.92 28.78
N VAL A 168 -23.99 17.90 27.54
CA VAL A 168 -25.27 18.54 27.18
C VAL A 168 -26.42 17.90 27.98
N LEU A 169 -26.45 16.57 28.10
CA LEU A 169 -27.50 15.88 28.85
C LEU A 169 -27.55 16.32 30.33
N LYS A 170 -26.38 16.53 30.96
CA LYS A 170 -26.29 17.09 32.31
C LYS A 170 -26.83 18.53 32.41
N GLN A 171 -26.63 19.33 31.37
CA GLN A 171 -27.01 20.75 31.33
C GLN A 171 -28.51 20.98 31.06
N ILE A 172 -29.26 19.99 30.59
CA ILE A 172 -30.72 20.12 30.42
C ILE A 172 -31.42 20.16 31.80
N GLN A 173 -30.71 20.07 32.93
CA GLN A 173 -31.29 20.27 34.27
C GLN A 173 -31.60 21.76 34.55
N PRO A 174 -32.66 22.06 35.32
CA PRO A 174 -33.17 23.42 35.52
C PRO A 174 -32.36 24.28 36.51
N SER A 175 -31.04 24.08 36.62
CA SER A 175 -30.19 24.81 37.57
C SER A 175 -29.25 25.78 36.87
N SER A 176 -29.45 27.06 37.18
CA SER A 176 -28.82 28.27 36.68
C SER A 176 -27.35 28.43 37.09
N GLU A 177 -26.44 27.61 36.56
CA GLU A 177 -25.00 27.89 36.73
C GLU A 177 -24.29 28.22 35.41
N LEU A 178 -23.69 29.40 35.42
CA LEU A 178 -22.98 30.05 34.35
C LEU A 178 -21.70 29.26 34.02
N SER A 179 -21.79 28.36 33.05
CA SER A 179 -20.63 27.64 32.49
C SER A 179 -20.02 28.41 31.31
N LEU A 180 -18.70 28.32 31.09
CA LEU A 180 -17.97 29.00 29.99
C LEU A 180 -18.58 28.80 28.59
N VAL A 181 -19.37 27.75 28.39
CA VAL A 181 -20.06 27.44 27.12
C VAL A 181 -21.31 28.31 26.91
N SER A 182 -21.88 28.93 27.96
CA SER A 182 -22.95 29.93 27.81
C SER A 182 -22.52 31.16 27.02
N ILE A 183 -21.22 31.42 26.96
CA ILE A 183 -20.63 32.51 26.16
C ILE A 183 -20.59 32.13 24.67
N ILE A 184 -20.40 30.84 24.34
CA ILE A 184 -20.29 30.36 22.95
C ILE A 184 -21.66 29.98 22.37
N PHE A 185 -22.52 29.36 23.17
CA PHE A 185 -23.87 28.94 22.80
C PHE A 185 -24.89 29.50 23.82
N PRO A 186 -25.42 30.71 23.56
CA PRO A 186 -26.34 31.37 24.48
C PRO A 186 -27.69 30.65 24.61
N ASN A 187 -28.12 29.96 23.54
CA ASN A 187 -29.42 29.29 23.50
C ASN A 187 -29.30 27.78 23.76
N MET A 188 -30.05 27.25 24.73
CA MET A 188 -30.09 25.80 25.02
C MET A 188 -30.46 24.96 23.79
N GLU A 189 -31.39 25.45 22.97
CA GLU A 189 -31.79 24.81 21.72
C GLU A 189 -30.61 24.61 20.77
N SER A 190 -29.71 25.59 20.66
CA SER A 190 -28.52 25.48 19.81
C SER A 190 -27.55 24.39 20.29
N ARG A 191 -27.48 24.14 21.60
CA ARG A 191 -26.64 23.07 22.18
C ARG A 191 -27.22 21.69 21.87
N ILE A 192 -28.54 21.55 21.96
CA ILE A 192 -29.27 20.32 21.63
C ILE A 192 -29.11 20.01 20.14
N VAL A 193 -29.34 20.99 19.26
CA VAL A 193 -29.17 20.84 17.81
C VAL A 193 -27.73 20.44 17.47
N PHE A 194 -26.74 21.14 18.03
CA PHE A 194 -25.33 20.81 17.83
C PHE A 194 -25.00 19.38 18.28
N SER A 195 -25.54 18.96 19.42
CA SER A 195 -25.39 17.60 19.96
C SER A 195 -25.95 16.54 19.00
N ILE A 196 -27.14 16.78 18.44
CA ILE A 196 -27.77 15.86 17.49
C ILE A 196 -27.00 15.84 16.17
N SER A 197 -26.54 17.00 15.69
CA SER A 197 -25.71 17.10 14.48
C SER A 197 -24.38 16.36 14.63
N LEU A 198 -23.73 16.43 15.80
CA LEU A 198 -22.55 15.62 16.09
C LEU A 198 -22.85 14.12 15.98
N GLY A 199 -23.97 13.67 16.55
CA GLY A 199 -24.42 12.28 16.43
C GLY A 199 -24.56 11.82 14.98
N ILE A 200 -25.23 12.62 14.14
CA ILE A 200 -25.40 12.33 12.70
C ILE A 200 -24.06 12.24 11.99
N VAL A 201 -23.13 13.15 12.30
CA VAL A 201 -21.78 13.15 11.73
C VAL A 201 -21.01 11.90 12.16
N SER A 202 -21.08 11.50 13.45
CA SER A 202 -20.44 10.29 13.97
C SER A 202 -20.88 9.05 13.20
N PHE A 203 -22.19 8.83 13.06
CA PHE A 203 -22.71 7.70 12.29
C PHE A 203 -22.30 7.76 10.82
N SER A 204 -22.26 8.94 10.23
CA SER A 204 -21.85 9.11 8.84
C SER A 204 -20.36 8.79 8.62
N LEU A 205 -19.50 9.04 9.60
CA LEU A 205 -18.07 8.69 9.56
C LEU A 205 -17.81 7.19 9.53
N LEU A 206 -18.77 6.37 9.98
CA LEU A 206 -18.68 4.92 9.91
C LEU A 206 -18.61 4.41 8.46
N LEU A 207 -19.29 5.08 7.52
CA LEU A 207 -19.32 4.67 6.11
C LEU A 207 -17.93 4.71 5.44
N PRO A 208 -17.22 5.86 5.39
CA PRO A 208 -15.88 5.90 4.80
C PRO A 208 -14.89 5.03 5.58
N TYR A 209 -15.02 4.93 6.90
CA TYR A 209 -14.19 4.05 7.71
C TYR A 209 -14.37 2.57 7.34
N THR A 210 -15.61 2.09 7.24
CA THR A 210 -15.90 0.69 6.91
C THR A 210 -15.40 0.36 5.51
N TRP A 211 -15.62 1.26 4.55
CA TRP A 211 -15.11 1.10 3.19
C TRP A 211 -13.59 0.95 3.15
N ASN A 212 -12.87 1.85 3.84
CA ASN A 212 -11.41 1.81 3.92
C ASN A 212 -10.92 0.56 4.66
N THR A 213 -11.64 0.11 5.69
CA THR A 213 -11.29 -1.09 6.45
C THR A 213 -11.45 -2.34 5.58
N ILE A 214 -12.53 -2.46 4.80
CA ILE A 214 -12.71 -3.56 3.84
C ILE A 214 -11.56 -3.59 2.82
N GLU A 215 -11.11 -2.42 2.35
CA GLU A 215 -9.96 -2.33 1.45
C GLU A 215 -8.64 -2.73 2.13
N LEU A 216 -8.43 -2.32 3.38
CA LEU A 216 -7.25 -2.69 4.18
C LEU A 216 -7.19 -4.19 4.50
N LEU A 217 -8.35 -4.84 4.67
CA LEU A 217 -8.44 -6.28 4.91
C LEU A 217 -8.07 -7.12 3.69
N LYS A 218 -8.03 -6.54 2.48
CA LYS A 218 -7.55 -7.25 1.29
C LYS A 218 -6.05 -7.57 1.47
N PRO A 219 -5.61 -8.83 1.34
CA PRO A 219 -4.20 -9.19 1.51
C PRO A 219 -3.22 -8.43 0.58
N SER A 220 -3.71 -7.98 -0.57
CA SER A 220 -2.95 -7.15 -1.52
C SER A 220 -2.63 -5.74 -1.01
N THR A 221 -3.45 -5.18 -0.12
CA THR A 221 -3.29 -3.81 0.37
C THR A 221 -2.10 -3.64 1.33
N PRO A 222 -1.90 -4.51 2.33
CA PRO A 222 -0.70 -4.45 3.16
C PRO A 222 0.60 -4.63 2.38
N ILE A 223 0.63 -5.49 1.34
CA ILE A 223 1.79 -5.67 0.47
C ILE A 223 2.14 -4.33 -0.23
N LYS A 224 1.15 -3.68 -0.84
CA LYS A 224 1.35 -2.36 -1.49
C LYS A 224 1.86 -1.31 -0.51
N ILE A 225 1.24 -1.21 0.68
CA ILE A 225 1.64 -0.23 1.70
C ILE A 225 3.07 -0.48 2.18
N LEU A 226 3.49 -1.74 2.33
CA LEU A 226 4.85 -2.09 2.71
C LEU A 226 5.84 -1.74 1.59
N LEU A 227 5.53 -2.08 0.34
CA LEU A 227 6.37 -1.75 -0.82
C LEU A 227 6.53 -0.23 -1.00
N ASP A 228 5.47 0.54 -0.85
CA ASP A 228 5.50 2.01 -0.99
C ASP A 228 6.36 2.69 0.07
N LYS A 229 6.48 2.07 1.25
CA LYS A 229 7.36 2.58 2.33
C LYS A 229 8.83 2.33 2.05
N ILE A 230 9.17 1.33 1.25
CA ILE A 230 10.56 1.00 0.93
C ILE A 230 11.07 2.04 -0.08
N SER A 231 12.06 2.82 0.34
CA SER A 231 12.77 3.76 -0.51
C SER A 231 14.19 3.30 -0.78
N SER A 232 14.74 3.69 -1.94
CA SER A 232 16.15 3.48 -2.28
C SER A 232 17.12 4.09 -1.28
N ASN A 233 16.67 5.03 -0.45
CA ASN A 233 17.45 5.66 0.61
C ASN A 233 17.52 4.83 1.91
N ASP A 234 16.68 3.80 2.07
CA ASP A 234 16.66 2.95 3.28
C ASP A 234 17.79 1.91 3.28
N PHE A 235 18.51 1.78 2.17
CA PHE A 235 19.68 0.93 2.06
C PHE A 235 20.92 1.70 2.52
N PRO A 236 21.58 1.28 3.61
CA PRO A 236 22.75 1.98 4.12
C PRO A 236 23.87 1.96 3.06
N SER A 237 24.42 3.12 2.76
CA SER A 237 25.64 3.22 1.95
C SER A 237 26.77 2.45 2.64
N SER A 238 27.50 1.68 1.84
CA SER A 238 28.42 0.59 2.21
C SER A 238 29.70 1.01 2.97
N THR A 239 29.67 2.08 3.75
CA THR A 239 30.82 2.51 4.56
C THR A 239 30.87 1.72 5.89
N GLY A 240 31.51 0.55 5.87
CA GLY A 240 32.10 -0.07 7.07
C GLY A 240 31.41 -1.29 7.69
N ILE A 241 30.50 -2.00 7.00
CA ILE A 241 29.82 -3.18 7.58
C ILE A 241 30.40 -4.49 7.04
N ASN A 242 30.75 -5.40 7.96
CA ASN A 242 31.21 -6.78 7.70
C ASN A 242 30.29 -7.53 6.71
N PRO A 243 30.82 -8.37 5.82
CA PRO A 243 30.04 -9.04 4.76
C PRO A 243 28.90 -9.92 5.29
N PHE A 244 29.04 -10.51 6.48
CA PHE A 244 28.00 -11.33 7.12
C PHE A 244 26.81 -10.53 7.67
N THR A 245 27.05 -9.34 8.25
CA THR A 245 25.98 -8.44 8.71
C THR A 245 25.39 -7.59 7.58
N ARG A 246 26.06 -7.54 6.43
CA ARG A 246 25.64 -6.81 5.23
C ARG A 246 24.39 -7.42 4.59
N ASN A 247 24.32 -8.76 4.44
CA ASN A 247 23.17 -9.45 3.83
C ASN A 247 21.88 -9.37 4.67
N LEU A 248 21.97 -9.39 6.00
CA LEU A 248 20.81 -9.26 6.88
C LEU A 248 20.23 -7.84 6.86
N LYS A 249 21.07 -6.82 6.72
CA LYS A 249 20.66 -5.41 6.73
C LYS A 249 20.11 -4.95 5.37
N SER A 250 20.61 -5.49 4.26
CA SER A 250 20.03 -5.24 2.91
C SER A 250 18.68 -5.92 2.70
N LEU A 251 18.40 -7.02 3.41
CA LEU A 251 17.14 -7.74 3.32
C LEU A 251 16.01 -7.14 4.18
N ALA A 252 16.39 -6.36 5.20
CA ALA A 252 15.47 -5.86 6.22
C ALA A 252 14.21 -5.15 5.67
N PRO A 253 14.27 -4.36 4.58
CA PRO A 253 13.07 -3.69 4.06
C PRO A 253 12.06 -4.65 3.42
N PHE A 254 12.53 -5.69 2.72
CA PHE A 254 11.67 -6.64 1.98
C PHE A 254 11.20 -7.82 2.82
N LEU A 255 11.87 -8.08 3.94
CA LEU A 255 11.58 -9.24 4.78
C LEU A 255 10.10 -9.36 5.20
N PRO A 256 9.38 -8.28 5.58
CA PRO A 256 7.96 -8.37 5.84
C PRO A 256 7.13 -8.88 4.65
N ILE A 257 7.54 -8.57 3.42
CA ILE A 257 6.82 -8.99 2.21
C ILE A 257 7.11 -10.44 1.89
N TYR A 258 8.36 -10.89 2.07
CA TYR A 258 8.69 -12.32 1.94
C TYR A 258 7.95 -13.16 2.98
N ASP A 259 7.85 -12.67 4.22
CA ASP A 259 7.08 -13.35 5.27
C ASP A 259 5.60 -13.51 4.85
N ILE A 260 4.99 -12.47 4.24
CA ILE A 260 3.62 -12.54 3.70
C ILE A 260 3.53 -13.60 2.61
N ILE A 261 4.42 -13.57 1.60
CA ILE A 261 4.39 -14.50 0.48
C ILE A 261 4.53 -15.95 0.98
N ILE A 262 5.51 -16.21 1.86
CA ILE A 262 5.72 -17.55 2.42
C ILE A 262 4.53 -18.00 3.26
N ALA A 263 3.96 -17.10 4.08
CA ALA A 263 2.79 -17.42 4.89
C ALA A 263 1.55 -17.66 4.03
N SER A 264 1.36 -16.88 2.96
CA SER A 264 0.31 -17.09 1.95
C SER A 264 0.42 -18.46 1.31
N ILE A 265 1.61 -18.89 0.88
CA ILE A 265 1.82 -20.22 0.31
C ILE A 265 1.49 -21.31 1.35
N LYS A 266 1.89 -21.15 2.61
CA LYS A 266 1.59 -22.12 3.68
C LYS A 266 0.10 -22.19 4.05
N ASN A 267 -0.63 -21.10 3.88
CA ASN A 267 -2.07 -20.99 4.15
C ASN A 267 -2.93 -21.28 2.92
N ASN A 268 -2.32 -21.75 1.82
CA ASN A 268 -2.96 -22.02 0.54
C ASN A 268 -3.64 -20.80 -0.12
N ASP A 269 -3.17 -19.58 0.18
CA ASP A 269 -3.61 -18.33 -0.47
C ASP A 269 -2.64 -17.93 -1.59
N TYR A 270 -2.69 -18.68 -2.68
CA TYR A 270 -1.73 -18.53 -3.79
C TYR A 270 -1.94 -17.26 -4.60
N ALA A 271 -3.17 -16.76 -4.67
CA ALA A 271 -3.46 -15.48 -5.33
C ALA A 271 -2.72 -14.33 -4.64
N THR A 272 -2.65 -14.34 -3.31
CA THR A 272 -1.87 -13.35 -2.55
C THR A 272 -0.36 -13.55 -2.73
N ALA A 273 0.12 -14.79 -2.79
CA ALA A 273 1.53 -15.08 -3.03
C ALA A 273 2.00 -14.59 -4.41
N SER A 274 1.25 -14.95 -5.47
CA SER A 274 1.43 -14.50 -6.85
C SER A 274 1.42 -12.97 -6.96
N PHE A 275 0.41 -12.35 -6.36
CA PHE A 275 0.31 -10.89 -6.28
C PHE A 275 1.53 -10.28 -5.57
N GLY A 276 2.00 -10.90 -4.48
CA GLY A 276 3.19 -10.46 -3.76
C GLY A 276 4.46 -10.50 -4.60
N ILE A 277 4.68 -11.59 -5.34
CA ILE A 277 5.84 -11.76 -6.24
C ILE A 277 5.84 -10.68 -7.32
N SER A 278 4.71 -10.50 -8.02
CA SER A 278 4.59 -9.52 -9.11
C SER A 278 4.79 -8.07 -8.64
N GLN A 279 4.24 -7.69 -7.48
CA GLN A 279 4.47 -6.34 -6.94
C GLN A 279 5.90 -6.12 -6.48
N LEU A 280 6.53 -7.16 -5.91
CA LEU A 280 7.92 -7.07 -5.46
C LEU A 280 8.87 -6.92 -6.65
N GLN A 281 8.63 -7.62 -7.75
CA GLN A 281 9.32 -7.44 -9.02
C GLN A 281 9.27 -5.98 -9.49
N LEU A 282 8.06 -5.43 -9.64
CA LEU A 282 7.87 -4.06 -10.14
C LEU A 282 8.61 -3.04 -9.27
N LYS A 283 8.61 -3.25 -7.94
CA LYS A 283 9.31 -2.37 -7.02
C LYS A 283 10.82 -2.47 -7.14
N VAL A 284 11.35 -3.68 -7.29
CA VAL A 284 12.79 -3.92 -7.48
C VAL A 284 13.28 -3.25 -8.77
N GLU A 285 12.50 -3.38 -9.85
CA GLU A 285 12.78 -2.69 -11.11
C GLU A 285 12.75 -1.17 -10.96
N GLU A 286 11.69 -0.60 -10.35
CA GLU A 286 11.57 0.83 -10.07
C GLU A 286 12.80 1.36 -9.32
N MET A 287 13.15 0.72 -8.20
CA MET A 287 14.28 1.14 -7.37
C MET A 287 15.62 1.06 -8.11
N TYR A 288 15.82 0.00 -8.90
CA TYR A 288 17.04 -0.17 -9.66
C TYR A 288 17.20 0.97 -10.69
N PHE A 289 16.13 1.30 -11.43
CA PHE A 289 16.15 2.40 -12.38
C PHE A 289 16.35 3.76 -11.69
N ASP A 290 15.69 3.97 -10.55
CA ASP A 290 15.85 5.18 -9.74
C ASP A 290 17.30 5.40 -9.27
N LEU A 291 17.97 4.31 -8.84
CA LEU A 291 19.37 4.34 -8.39
C LEU A 291 20.31 4.60 -9.56
N PHE A 292 20.03 4.00 -10.72
CA PHE A 292 20.83 4.19 -11.92
C PHE A 292 20.77 5.64 -12.43
N GLU A 293 19.57 6.21 -12.54
CA GLU A 293 19.38 7.61 -12.98
C GLU A 293 20.08 8.61 -12.05
N LYS A 294 20.08 8.36 -10.74
CA LYS A 294 20.64 9.30 -9.75
C LYS A 294 22.16 9.25 -9.66
N ASN A 295 22.75 8.07 -9.74
CA ASN A 295 24.15 7.91 -9.35
C ASN A 295 25.13 7.87 -10.52
N HIS A 296 24.68 7.70 -11.77
CA HIS A 296 25.52 7.61 -12.98
C HIS A 296 26.76 6.68 -12.89
N ILE A 297 26.92 5.91 -11.81
CA ILE A 297 28.13 5.17 -11.48
C ILE A 297 27.75 3.75 -11.07
N LEU A 298 28.20 2.81 -11.89
CA LEU A 298 28.15 1.35 -11.80
C LEU A 298 29.01 0.78 -10.65
N TYR A 299 28.85 1.22 -9.40
CA TYR A 299 29.56 0.55 -8.29
C TYR A 299 28.80 -0.69 -7.80
N SER A 300 29.48 -1.83 -7.89
CA SER A 300 29.04 -3.20 -7.51
C SER A 300 28.42 -3.33 -6.12
N ASP A 301 28.77 -2.44 -5.20
CA ASP A 301 28.42 -2.55 -3.78
C ASP A 301 26.98 -2.12 -3.46
N ASN A 302 26.31 -1.40 -4.36
CA ASN A 302 24.94 -0.91 -4.12
C ASN A 302 23.84 -1.88 -4.51
N PHE A 303 24.19 -3.01 -5.14
CA PHE A 303 23.21 -3.94 -5.71
C PHE A 303 23.01 -5.22 -4.87
N HIS A 304 23.47 -5.24 -3.62
CA HIS A 304 23.22 -6.36 -2.71
C HIS A 304 21.73 -6.68 -2.51
N PHE A 305 20.84 -5.68 -2.66
CA PHE A 305 19.40 -5.90 -2.61
C PHE A 305 18.89 -6.74 -3.79
N LEU A 306 19.51 -6.66 -4.97
CA LEU A 306 19.15 -7.51 -6.13
C LEU A 306 19.54 -8.96 -5.91
N LEU A 307 20.75 -9.22 -5.41
CA LEU A 307 21.15 -10.58 -5.04
C LEU A 307 20.19 -11.15 -4.00
N SER A 308 19.89 -10.34 -2.98
CA SER A 308 18.94 -10.68 -1.93
C SER A 308 17.56 -10.99 -2.51
N TYR A 309 17.09 -10.21 -3.48
CA TYR A 309 15.83 -10.45 -4.18
C TYR A 309 15.82 -11.80 -4.90
N TYR A 310 16.81 -12.06 -5.76
CA TYR A 310 16.90 -13.30 -6.51
C TYR A 310 16.96 -14.53 -5.59
N GLU A 311 17.75 -14.48 -4.51
CA GLU A 311 17.84 -15.57 -3.53
C GLU A 311 16.51 -15.83 -2.80
N GLN A 312 15.70 -14.80 -2.55
CA GLN A 312 14.41 -14.99 -1.88
C GLN A 312 13.34 -15.50 -2.83
N ILE A 313 13.32 -15.04 -4.10
CA ILE A 313 12.43 -15.62 -5.11
C ILE A 313 12.79 -17.10 -5.35
N GLU A 314 14.07 -17.47 -5.35
CA GLU A 314 14.50 -18.88 -5.37
C GLU A 314 13.88 -19.69 -4.21
N LYS A 315 13.99 -19.17 -2.98
CA LYS A 315 13.41 -19.82 -1.80
C LYS A 315 11.89 -19.94 -1.88
N ILE A 316 11.22 -18.89 -2.36
CA ILE A 316 9.76 -18.89 -2.57
C ILE A 316 9.38 -19.98 -3.57
N GLY A 317 10.08 -20.07 -4.71
CA GLY A 317 9.87 -21.11 -5.71
C GLY A 317 10.07 -22.52 -5.13
N ILE A 318 11.15 -22.74 -4.36
CA ILE A 318 11.40 -24.04 -3.70
C ILE A 318 10.31 -24.38 -2.67
N ILE A 319 9.79 -23.40 -1.92
CA ILE A 319 8.69 -23.62 -0.98
C ILE A 319 7.40 -23.97 -1.74
N ALA A 320 7.12 -23.30 -2.86
CA ALA A 320 5.97 -23.59 -3.70
C ALA A 320 6.03 -25.01 -4.32
N ILE A 321 7.22 -25.45 -4.77
CA ILE A 321 7.46 -26.83 -5.22
C ILE A 321 7.11 -27.85 -4.14
N ASN A 322 7.49 -27.58 -2.89
CA ASN A 322 7.20 -28.50 -1.79
C ASN A 322 5.71 -28.60 -1.46
N ASN A 323 4.92 -27.59 -1.81
CA ASN A 323 3.47 -27.56 -1.65
C ASN A 323 2.70 -27.96 -2.92
N ASN A 324 3.40 -28.29 -4.02
CA ASN A 324 2.83 -28.61 -5.35
C ASN A 324 2.00 -27.48 -5.98
N GLU A 325 2.45 -26.24 -5.83
CA GLU A 325 1.70 -25.06 -6.26
C GLU A 325 2.29 -24.43 -7.51
N ASN A 326 1.83 -24.93 -8.65
CA ASN A 326 2.38 -24.64 -9.97
C ASN A 326 2.36 -23.13 -10.26
N ASP A 327 1.25 -22.45 -10.05
CA ASP A 327 1.13 -21.01 -10.38
C ASP A 327 2.21 -20.16 -9.72
N VAL A 328 2.51 -20.41 -8.43
CA VAL A 328 3.55 -19.67 -7.69
C VAL A 328 4.96 -20.03 -8.17
N ILE A 329 5.18 -21.26 -8.63
CA ILE A 329 6.44 -21.70 -9.25
C ILE A 329 6.64 -20.94 -10.57
N PHE A 330 5.60 -20.88 -11.41
CA PHE A 330 5.59 -20.10 -12.65
C PHE A 330 5.90 -18.64 -12.38
N ASP A 331 5.17 -18.00 -11.46
CA ASP A 331 5.38 -16.60 -11.11
C ASP A 331 6.81 -16.34 -10.59
N SER A 332 7.38 -17.28 -9.83
CA SER A 332 8.75 -17.16 -9.34
C SER A 332 9.76 -17.19 -10.49
N ILE A 333 9.63 -18.15 -11.42
CA ILE A 333 10.51 -18.28 -12.58
C ILE A 333 10.36 -17.07 -13.51
N GLU A 334 9.12 -16.69 -13.81
CA GLU A 334 8.81 -15.55 -14.67
C GLU A 334 9.35 -14.25 -14.07
N SER A 335 9.22 -14.06 -12.76
CA SER A 335 9.71 -12.89 -12.05
C SER A 335 11.24 -12.76 -12.13
N LEU A 336 11.99 -13.85 -11.94
CA LEU A 336 13.45 -13.88 -12.13
C LEU A 336 13.83 -13.50 -13.57
N THR A 337 13.11 -14.07 -14.53
CA THR A 337 13.38 -13.97 -15.97
C THR A 337 13.12 -12.58 -16.51
N THR A 338 11.93 -12.05 -16.24
CA THR A 338 11.49 -10.73 -16.71
C THR A 338 12.30 -9.61 -16.08
N THR A 339 12.61 -9.71 -14.78
CA THR A 339 13.51 -8.75 -14.10
C THR A 339 14.90 -8.74 -14.75
N TYR A 340 15.44 -9.91 -15.09
CA TYR A 340 16.76 -9.98 -15.73
C TYR A 340 16.75 -9.39 -17.14
N ILE A 341 15.78 -9.79 -17.96
CA ILE A 341 15.62 -9.30 -19.34
C ILE A 341 15.46 -7.78 -19.35
N SER A 342 14.60 -7.24 -18.47
CA SER A 342 14.37 -5.79 -18.37
C SER A 342 15.65 -5.02 -18.02
N PHE A 343 16.57 -5.66 -17.29
CA PHE A 343 17.88 -5.09 -17.02
C PHE A 343 18.85 -5.21 -18.22
N VAL A 344 18.89 -6.35 -18.91
CA VAL A 344 19.77 -6.55 -20.08
C VAL A 344 19.39 -5.59 -21.21
N GLU A 345 18.10 -5.47 -21.52
CA GLU A 345 17.59 -4.62 -22.61
C GLU A 345 17.93 -3.15 -22.40
N LYS A 346 18.05 -2.72 -21.15
CA LYS A 346 18.43 -1.36 -20.78
C LYS A 346 19.96 -1.15 -20.72
N GLY A 347 20.74 -2.16 -21.11
CA GLY A 347 22.19 -2.07 -21.25
C GLY A 347 22.96 -2.13 -19.93
N PHE A 348 22.37 -2.71 -18.88
CA PHE A 348 23.06 -2.83 -17.60
C PHE A 348 24.08 -3.97 -17.62
N ALA A 349 25.26 -3.74 -17.02
CA ALA A 349 26.26 -4.77 -16.82
C ALA A 349 25.88 -5.61 -15.58
N ILE A 350 25.27 -6.77 -15.80
CA ILE A 350 24.67 -7.59 -14.72
C ILE A 350 25.61 -8.73 -14.29
N SER A 351 26.89 -8.70 -14.68
CA SER A 351 27.85 -9.80 -14.46
C SER A 351 28.04 -10.27 -13.01
N HIS A 352 27.47 -9.57 -12.04
CA HIS A 352 27.46 -9.90 -10.61
C HIS A 352 26.20 -10.63 -10.13
N PHE A 353 25.12 -10.66 -10.91
CA PHE A 353 23.84 -11.30 -10.56
C PHE A 353 23.56 -12.40 -11.56
N ASN A 354 23.33 -13.62 -11.07
CA ASN A 354 23.20 -14.79 -11.91
C ASN A 354 21.83 -15.47 -11.69
N PRO A 355 20.71 -14.81 -12.05
CA PRO A 355 19.37 -15.39 -11.92
C PRO A 355 19.23 -16.74 -12.63
N MET A 356 20.08 -17.03 -13.63
CA MET A 356 20.12 -18.35 -14.27
C MET A 356 20.43 -19.45 -13.26
N LYS A 357 21.31 -19.19 -12.27
CA LYS A 357 21.58 -20.13 -11.18
C LYS A 357 20.35 -20.33 -10.28
N GLN A 358 19.59 -19.27 -10.01
CA GLN A 358 18.34 -19.39 -9.25
C GLN A 358 17.29 -20.21 -10.03
N ILE A 359 17.06 -19.88 -11.30
CA ILE A 359 16.12 -20.60 -12.19
C ILE A 359 16.54 -22.07 -12.33
N MET A 360 17.84 -22.33 -12.51
CA MET A 360 18.41 -23.69 -12.56
C MET A 360 18.05 -24.51 -11.32
N LYS A 361 18.22 -23.94 -10.12
CA LYS A 361 17.90 -24.67 -8.89
C LYS A 361 16.40 -24.95 -8.75
N ILE A 362 15.55 -24.00 -9.15
CA ILE A 362 14.09 -24.23 -9.20
C ILE A 362 13.79 -25.37 -10.18
N GLY A 363 14.33 -25.32 -11.40
CA GLY A 363 14.14 -26.35 -12.43
C GLY A 363 14.62 -27.74 -12.01
N VAL A 364 15.79 -27.84 -11.37
CA VAL A 364 16.29 -29.10 -10.79
C VAL A 364 15.36 -29.61 -9.68
N ALA A 365 14.87 -28.73 -8.82
CA ALA A 365 13.93 -29.10 -7.77
C ALA A 365 12.57 -29.57 -8.35
N CYS A 366 12.06 -28.93 -9.40
CA CYS A 366 10.88 -29.37 -10.15
C CYS A 366 11.10 -30.76 -10.77
N SER A 367 12.28 -30.98 -11.38
CA SER A 367 12.64 -32.28 -11.95
C SER A 367 12.63 -33.37 -10.88
N ASN A 368 13.22 -33.12 -9.71
CA ASN A 368 13.22 -34.08 -8.61
C ASN A 368 11.82 -34.41 -8.05
N LYS A 369 10.83 -33.58 -8.34
CA LYS A 369 9.42 -33.77 -7.96
C LYS A 369 8.51 -34.26 -9.09
N ASN A 370 9.06 -34.55 -10.27
CA ASN A 370 8.29 -34.94 -11.45
C ASN A 370 7.28 -33.88 -11.93
N LEU A 371 7.62 -32.60 -11.76
CA LEU A 371 6.87 -31.45 -12.24
C LEU A 371 7.33 -31.08 -13.67
N GLU A 372 6.98 -31.91 -14.66
CA GLU A 372 7.52 -31.81 -16.03
C GLU A 372 7.23 -30.46 -16.71
N TYR A 373 6.04 -29.89 -16.48
CA TYR A 373 5.62 -28.65 -17.12
C TYR A 373 6.44 -27.45 -16.58
N GLU A 374 6.70 -27.42 -15.29
CA GLU A 374 7.48 -26.40 -14.59
C GLU A 374 8.97 -26.49 -14.97
N VAL A 375 9.48 -27.71 -15.21
CA VAL A 375 10.82 -27.92 -15.76
C VAL A 375 10.92 -27.33 -17.16
N ILE A 376 9.97 -27.64 -18.05
CA ILE A 376 9.94 -27.07 -19.41
C ILE A 376 9.92 -25.55 -19.34
N HIS A 377 9.09 -24.98 -18.46
CA HIS A 377 9.02 -23.53 -18.31
C HIS A 377 10.33 -22.90 -17.79
N SER A 378 11.02 -23.57 -16.86
CA SER A 378 12.35 -23.15 -16.39
C SER A 378 13.35 -23.09 -17.55
N VAL A 379 13.32 -24.09 -18.43
CA VAL A 379 14.21 -24.19 -19.59
C VAL A 379 13.87 -23.12 -20.64
N GLU A 380 12.58 -22.93 -20.96
CA GLU A 380 12.13 -21.89 -21.89
C GLU A 380 12.47 -20.48 -21.38
N SER A 381 12.42 -20.28 -20.07
CA SER A 381 12.85 -19.03 -19.43
C SER A 381 14.35 -18.78 -19.58
N LEU A 382 15.18 -19.82 -19.43
CA LEU A 382 16.62 -19.72 -19.68
C LEU A 382 16.94 -19.51 -21.17
N GLU A 383 16.21 -20.16 -22.07
CA GLU A 383 16.30 -19.94 -23.53
C GLU A 383 15.98 -18.50 -23.90
N LYS A 384 14.92 -17.93 -23.30
CA LYS A 384 14.55 -16.52 -23.49
C LYS A 384 15.69 -15.60 -23.06
N ILE A 385 16.26 -15.80 -21.87
CA ILE A 385 17.43 -15.06 -21.38
C ILE A 385 18.60 -15.17 -22.36
N LEU A 386 18.91 -16.38 -22.82
CA LEU A 386 19.99 -16.65 -23.77
C LEU A 386 19.82 -15.87 -25.07
N SER A 387 18.61 -15.86 -25.64
CA SER A 387 18.29 -15.13 -26.86
C SER A 387 18.46 -13.62 -26.71
N THR A 388 18.06 -13.05 -25.56
CA THR A 388 18.24 -11.63 -25.25
C THR A 388 19.72 -11.29 -25.10
N LEU A 389 20.50 -12.15 -24.43
CA LEU A 389 21.94 -11.95 -24.25
C LEU A 389 22.70 -11.98 -25.56
N ALA A 390 22.37 -12.92 -26.46
CA ALA A 390 22.99 -13.03 -27.78
C ALA A 390 22.75 -11.78 -28.66
N GLY A 391 21.61 -11.11 -28.49
CA GLY A 391 21.32 -9.83 -29.14
C GLY A 391 22.04 -8.62 -28.53
N SER A 392 22.61 -8.75 -27.33
CA SER A 392 23.24 -7.65 -26.60
C SER A 392 24.73 -7.49 -26.95
N LYS A 393 25.20 -6.25 -27.18
CA LYS A 393 26.62 -5.94 -27.49
C LYS A 393 27.52 -5.84 -26.25
N SER A 394 27.14 -6.45 -25.13
CA SER A 394 27.85 -6.30 -23.86
C SER A 394 29.12 -7.16 -23.83
N ASN A 395 30.26 -6.60 -23.40
CA ASN A 395 31.52 -7.36 -23.22
C ASN A 395 31.41 -8.51 -22.19
N ASN A 396 30.38 -8.51 -21.34
CA ASN A 396 30.14 -9.56 -20.35
C ASN A 396 29.18 -10.67 -20.85
N SER A 397 28.60 -10.52 -22.04
CA SER A 397 27.57 -11.44 -22.55
C SER A 397 28.09 -12.87 -22.70
N MET A 398 29.35 -13.07 -23.12
CA MET A 398 29.90 -14.42 -23.36
C MET A 398 29.99 -15.26 -22.08
N LYS A 399 30.35 -14.64 -20.96
CA LYS A 399 30.39 -15.31 -19.65
C LYS A 399 28.99 -15.70 -19.19
N GLU A 400 28.03 -14.80 -19.36
CA GLU A 400 26.62 -15.02 -18.98
C GLU A 400 25.96 -16.08 -19.89
N ILE A 401 26.27 -16.10 -21.18
CA ILE A 401 25.86 -17.15 -22.12
C ILE A 401 26.38 -18.51 -21.65
N THR A 402 27.67 -18.60 -21.32
CA THR A 402 28.29 -19.85 -20.84
C THR A 402 27.60 -20.37 -19.58
N ILE A 403 27.32 -19.48 -18.63
CA ILE A 403 26.58 -19.79 -17.40
C ILE A 403 25.16 -20.29 -17.71
N THR A 404 24.47 -19.65 -18.65
CA THR A 404 23.10 -20.00 -19.04
C THR A 404 23.05 -21.39 -19.69
N VAL A 405 23.99 -21.68 -20.59
CA VAL A 405 24.12 -23.01 -21.21
C VAL A 405 24.44 -24.07 -20.16
N ALA A 406 25.35 -23.77 -19.22
CA ALA A 406 25.64 -24.69 -18.11
C ALA A 406 24.42 -24.95 -17.21
N ALA A 407 23.60 -23.92 -16.95
CA ALA A 407 22.35 -24.09 -16.22
C ALA A 407 21.36 -25.01 -16.94
N ILE A 408 21.19 -24.86 -18.25
CA ILE A 408 20.34 -25.72 -19.08
C ILE A 408 20.85 -27.17 -19.07
N GLN A 409 22.16 -27.37 -19.20
CA GLN A 409 22.82 -28.68 -19.14
C GLN A 409 22.55 -29.39 -17.80
N ILE A 410 22.64 -28.66 -16.67
CA ILE A 410 22.40 -29.24 -15.34
C ILE A 410 20.93 -29.67 -15.18
N ILE A 411 19.97 -28.89 -15.69
CA ILE A 411 18.56 -29.29 -15.70
C ILE A 411 18.38 -30.56 -16.54
N TYR A 412 19.01 -30.64 -17.72
CA TYR A 412 18.97 -31.82 -18.59
C TYR A 412 19.43 -33.09 -17.88
N GLU A 413 20.59 -33.03 -17.22
CA GLU A 413 21.15 -34.15 -16.47
C GLU A 413 20.20 -34.62 -15.35
N SER A 414 19.55 -33.67 -14.66
CA SER A 414 18.52 -33.98 -13.66
C SER A 414 17.29 -34.66 -14.27
N CYS A 415 16.81 -34.20 -15.42
CA CYS A 415 15.67 -34.80 -16.11
C CYS A 415 15.96 -36.23 -16.58
N LEU A 416 17.18 -36.47 -17.09
CA LEU A 416 17.63 -37.80 -17.48
C LEU A 416 17.69 -38.74 -16.28
N ALA A 417 18.25 -38.29 -15.16
CA ALA A 417 18.33 -39.07 -13.93
C ALA A 417 16.94 -39.46 -13.39
N ASN A 418 15.93 -38.61 -13.59
CA ASN A 418 14.55 -38.83 -13.16
C ASN A 418 13.65 -39.48 -14.22
N GLY A 419 14.17 -39.81 -15.41
CA GLY A 419 13.43 -40.49 -16.48
C GLY A 419 12.37 -39.62 -17.21
N GLN A 420 12.54 -38.29 -17.21
CA GLN A 420 11.58 -37.34 -17.78
C GLN A 420 11.88 -37.08 -19.26
N PHE A 421 11.22 -37.81 -20.15
CA PHE A 421 11.53 -37.76 -21.59
C PHE A 421 11.11 -36.46 -22.28
N ALA A 422 9.97 -35.86 -21.92
CA ALA A 422 9.48 -34.65 -22.56
C ALA A 422 10.36 -33.41 -22.28
N PRO A 423 10.72 -33.10 -21.01
CA PRO A 423 11.70 -32.05 -20.71
C PRO A 423 13.07 -32.31 -21.35
N CYS A 424 13.56 -33.56 -21.33
CA CYS A 424 14.83 -33.92 -21.95
C CYS A 424 14.87 -33.59 -23.44
N ARG A 425 13.79 -33.89 -24.17
CA ARG A 425 13.69 -33.59 -25.60
C ARG A 425 13.76 -32.09 -25.87
N LYS A 426 12.95 -31.30 -25.14
CA LYS A 426 12.94 -29.84 -25.29
C LYS A 426 14.30 -29.22 -24.99
N VAL A 427 14.98 -29.68 -23.94
CA VAL A 427 16.35 -29.20 -23.63
C VAL A 427 17.33 -29.59 -24.72
N GLY A 428 17.25 -30.83 -25.24
CA GLY A 428 18.09 -31.29 -26.35
C GLY A 428 17.91 -30.45 -27.62
N ASP A 429 16.67 -30.08 -27.94
CA ASP A 429 16.35 -29.21 -29.09
C ASP A 429 17.00 -27.81 -28.92
N ILE A 430 16.97 -27.24 -27.72
CA ILE A 430 17.55 -25.92 -27.40
C ILE A 430 19.08 -25.97 -27.41
N LEU A 431 19.69 -27.00 -26.84
CA LEU A 431 21.15 -27.17 -26.87
C LEU A 431 21.64 -27.34 -28.31
N ASN A 432 20.94 -28.12 -29.14
CA ASN A 432 21.30 -28.31 -30.54
C ASN A 432 21.14 -27.02 -31.37
N SER A 433 20.11 -26.21 -31.12
CA SER A 433 19.90 -24.95 -31.85
C SER A 433 20.98 -23.91 -31.53
N HIS A 434 21.44 -23.84 -30.28
CA HIS A 434 22.41 -22.84 -29.83
C HIS A 434 23.88 -23.28 -29.92
N LEU A 435 24.19 -24.58 -29.76
CA LEU A 435 25.56 -25.09 -29.92
C LEU A 435 26.00 -25.11 -31.39
N ASN A 436 25.09 -25.34 -32.33
CA ASN A 436 25.39 -25.25 -33.77
C ASN A 436 25.74 -23.81 -34.22
N TYR A 437 25.39 -22.78 -33.45
CA TYR A 437 25.81 -21.39 -33.71
C TYR A 437 27.18 -21.03 -33.13
N ASN A 438 27.71 -21.81 -32.17
CA ASN A 438 28.93 -21.46 -31.42
C ASN A 438 30.17 -22.26 -31.79
N TYR A 439 30.08 -23.26 -32.69
CA TYR A 439 31.28 -23.96 -33.19
C TYR A 439 32.23 -23.05 -33.98
N ASP A 440 31.78 -21.90 -34.48
CA ASP A 440 32.63 -20.90 -35.13
C ASP A 440 33.35 -19.94 -34.15
N TYR A 441 32.94 -19.89 -32.87
CA TYR A 441 33.50 -18.95 -31.87
C TYR A 441 34.29 -19.61 -30.73
N MET A 442 34.35 -20.94 -30.68
CA MET A 442 35.07 -21.69 -29.63
C MET A 442 36.55 -22.01 -29.96
N TYR A 443 37.10 -21.44 -31.04
CA TYR A 443 38.52 -21.54 -31.43
C TYR A 443 39.32 -20.23 -31.20
N ILE A 444 38.97 -19.45 -30.18
CA ILE A 444 39.79 -18.37 -29.61
C ILE A 444 39.88 -18.62 -28.10
#